data_AF-U9TLQ9-F1
#
_entry.id   AF-U9TLQ9-F1
#
_cell.length_a   1.000
_cell.length_b   1.000
_cell.length_c   1.000
_cell.angle_alpha   90.00
_cell.angle_beta   90.00
_cell.angle_gamma   90.00
#
_symmetry.space_group_name_H-M   'P 1'
#
loop_
_entity.id
_entity.type
_entity.pdbx_description
1 polymer ?
#
loop_
_entity_poly.entity_id
_entity_poly.type
_entity_poly.pdbx_seq_one_letter_code
_entity_poly.pdbx_strand_id
1 'polypeptide(L)'
;MSDVYSIGVLLWEISSGKQPFYGESVAYDIGLICGIAKGSRENPIPGTPNAYVKLYTRCWDGEPTLRPNMNEVVDQLKEIMSSIDEINENGLYNIVNESHSNIDETSSNASSIGLSKLITNEV
;
A
#
# COMPACT_ATOMS: atom_id res chain seq x y z
N MET A 1 -11.65 -20.90 -14.43
CA MET A 1 -12.52 -19.76 -14.08
C MET A 1 -11.94 -18.48 -14.68
N SER A 2 -12.66 -17.87 -15.62
CA SER A 2 -12.19 -16.65 -16.29
C SER A 2 -12.40 -15.40 -15.43
N ASP A 3 -13.47 -15.35 -14.66
CA ASP A 3 -13.84 -14.14 -13.89
C ASP A 3 -12.80 -13.80 -12.82
N VAL A 4 -12.28 -14.82 -12.12
CA VAL A 4 -11.21 -14.65 -11.12
C VAL A 4 -9.95 -14.06 -11.74
N TYR A 5 -9.61 -14.46 -12.97
CA TYR A 5 -8.46 -13.89 -13.68
C TYR A 5 -8.68 -12.39 -13.93
N SER A 6 -9.84 -12.02 -14.44
CA SER A 6 -10.20 -10.62 -14.68
C SER A 6 -10.19 -9.80 -13.39
N ILE A 7 -10.66 -10.37 -12.28
CA ILE A 7 -10.54 -9.75 -10.95
C ILE A 7 -9.08 -9.53 -10.56
N GLY A 8 -8.18 -10.49 -10.79
CA GLY A 8 -6.75 -10.30 -10.54
C GLY A 8 -6.16 -9.11 -11.31
N VAL A 9 -6.51 -8.99 -12.60
CA VAL A 9 -6.10 -7.84 -13.43
C VAL A 9 -6.67 -6.52 -12.88
N LEU A 10 -7.94 -6.49 -12.50
CA LEU A 10 -8.60 -5.31 -11.93
C LEU A 10 -7.98 -4.89 -10.58
N LEU A 11 -7.67 -5.84 -9.71
CA LEU A 11 -7.04 -5.55 -8.42
C LEU A 11 -5.66 -4.93 -8.60
N TRP A 12 -4.89 -5.40 -9.59
CA TRP A 12 -3.63 -4.77 -9.97
C TRP A 12 -3.82 -3.37 -10.55
N GLU A 13 -4.82 -3.16 -11.41
CA GLU A 13 -5.15 -1.84 -11.99
C GLU A 13 -5.49 -0.82 -10.89
N ILE A 14 -6.27 -1.22 -9.88
CA ILE A 14 -6.58 -0.39 -8.72
C ILE A 14 -5.31 -0.03 -7.94
N SER A 15 -4.43 -1.00 -7.73
CA SER A 15 -3.16 -0.81 -7.02
C SER A 15 -2.17 0.07 -7.79
N SER A 16 -2.13 -0.05 -9.12
CA SER A 16 -1.17 0.67 -9.97
C SER A 16 -1.67 2.05 -10.40
N GLY A 17 -2.99 2.23 -10.48
CA GLY A 17 -3.61 3.39 -11.12
C GLY A 17 -3.32 3.46 -12.63
N LYS A 18 -2.93 2.35 -13.25
CA LYS A 18 -2.47 2.28 -14.64
C LYS A 18 -3.25 1.23 -15.41
N GLN A 19 -3.45 1.51 -16.70
CA GLN A 19 -4.02 0.55 -17.64
C GLN A 19 -3.15 -0.72 -17.72
N PRO A 20 -3.72 -1.92 -17.60
CA PRO A 20 -2.99 -3.18 -17.72
C PRO A 20 -2.41 -3.39 -19.12
N PHE A 21 -1.17 -3.85 -19.18
CA PHE A 21 -0.35 -4.09 -20.37
C PHE A 21 -0.14 -2.84 -21.22
N TYR A 22 -0.03 -1.67 -20.57
CA TYR A 22 0.19 -0.41 -21.25
C TYR A 22 1.67 -0.19 -21.61
N GLY A 23 1.92 0.15 -22.88
CA GLY A 23 3.23 0.60 -23.36
C GLY A 23 3.12 1.10 -24.81
N GLU A 24 3.96 2.06 -25.22
CA GLU A 24 3.94 2.63 -26.57
C GLU A 24 4.12 1.59 -27.68
N SER A 25 4.74 0.45 -27.37
CA SER A 25 5.00 -0.67 -28.27
C SER A 25 4.07 -1.88 -28.07
N VAL A 26 3.11 -1.81 -27.14
CA VAL A 26 2.17 -2.91 -26.85
C VAL A 26 0.85 -2.65 -27.58
N ALA A 27 0.56 -3.45 -28.59
CA ALA A 27 -0.74 -3.48 -29.23
C ALA A 27 -1.66 -4.49 -28.53
N TYR A 28 -2.94 -4.15 -28.38
CA TYR A 28 -3.99 -5.08 -27.91
C TYR A 28 -4.39 -6.04 -29.03
N ASP A 29 -3.44 -6.86 -29.46
CA ASP A 29 -3.57 -7.78 -30.57
C ASP A 29 -3.25 -9.23 -30.16
N ILE A 30 -3.11 -10.10 -31.15
CA ILE A 30 -2.76 -11.51 -30.92
C ILE A 30 -1.40 -11.69 -30.26
N GLY A 31 -0.47 -10.74 -30.41
CA GLY A 31 0.83 -10.73 -29.76
C GLY A 31 0.69 -10.63 -28.25
N LEU A 32 -0.17 -9.75 -27.75
CA LEU A 32 -0.47 -9.63 -26.33
C LEU A 32 -1.10 -10.93 -25.78
N ILE A 33 -2.09 -11.49 -26.50
CA ILE A 33 -2.74 -12.76 -26.11
C ILE A 33 -1.70 -13.88 -26.00
N CYS A 34 -0.79 -13.98 -26.98
CA CYS A 34 0.29 -14.96 -26.96
C CYS A 34 1.27 -14.72 -25.80
N GLY A 35 1.58 -13.46 -25.48
CA GLY A 35 2.41 -13.09 -24.33
C GLY A 35 1.79 -13.56 -23.01
N ILE A 36 0.51 -13.26 -22.80
CA ILE A 36 -0.25 -13.66 -21.61
C ILE A 36 -0.31 -15.19 -21.49
N ALA A 37 -0.57 -15.89 -22.60
CA ALA A 37 -0.58 -17.35 -22.66
C ALA A 37 0.78 -17.97 -22.34
N LYS A 38 1.88 -17.26 -22.63
CA LYS A 38 3.26 -17.66 -22.26
C LYS A 38 3.68 -17.25 -20.85
N GLY A 39 2.78 -16.64 -20.08
CA GLY A 39 3.05 -16.26 -18.69
C GLY A 39 3.47 -14.81 -18.49
N SER A 40 3.34 -13.93 -19.50
CA SER A 40 3.53 -12.49 -19.29
C SER A 40 2.51 -11.97 -18.25
N ARG A 41 3.00 -11.27 -17.24
CA ARG A 41 2.22 -10.69 -16.15
C ARG A 41 2.78 -9.31 -15.80
N GLU A 42 1.94 -8.51 -15.17
CA GLU A 42 2.35 -7.21 -14.66
C GLU A 42 3.31 -7.31 -13.48
N ASN A 43 4.14 -6.27 -13.34
CA ASN A 43 5.05 -6.17 -12.21
C ASN A 43 4.31 -5.72 -10.93
N PRO A 44 4.68 -6.25 -9.76
CA PRO A 44 4.18 -5.72 -8.50
C PRO A 44 4.48 -4.24 -8.31
N ILE A 45 3.53 -3.51 -7.73
CA ILE A 45 3.64 -2.07 -7.51
C ILE A 45 4.31 -1.78 -6.16
N PRO A 46 5.43 -1.02 -6.14
CA PRO A 46 6.07 -0.63 -4.88
C PRO A 46 5.10 0.07 -3.93
N GLY A 47 5.15 -0.28 -2.65
CA GLY A 47 4.26 0.26 -1.62
C GLY A 47 2.91 -0.45 -1.49
N THR A 48 2.57 -1.36 -2.39
CA THR A 48 1.36 -2.19 -2.24
C THR A 48 1.58 -3.25 -1.15
N PRO A 49 0.62 -3.46 -0.22
CA PRO A 49 0.75 -4.50 0.80
C PRO A 49 1.01 -5.89 0.21
N ASN A 50 1.96 -6.63 0.78
CA ASN A 50 2.37 -7.94 0.24
C ASN A 50 1.21 -8.95 0.16
N ALA A 51 0.29 -8.91 1.14
CA ALA A 51 -0.92 -9.75 1.12
C ALA A 51 -1.81 -9.44 -0.10
N TYR A 52 -1.95 -8.15 -0.46
CA TYR A 52 -2.70 -7.72 -1.63
C TYR A 52 -1.99 -8.14 -2.93
N VAL A 53 -0.66 -8.03 -3.00
CA VAL A 53 0.15 -8.55 -4.11
C VAL A 53 -0.04 -10.04 -4.32
N LYS A 54 0.05 -10.84 -3.25
CA LYS A 54 -0.17 -12.29 -3.30
C LYS A 54 -1.59 -12.64 -3.76
N LEU A 55 -2.58 -11.86 -3.35
CA LEU A 55 -3.97 -12.08 -3.74
C LEU A 55 -4.16 -11.91 -5.25
N TYR A 56 -3.84 -10.73 -5.80
CA TYR A 56 -4.08 -10.50 -7.22
C TYR A 56 -3.19 -11.37 -8.12
N THR A 57 -2.00 -11.76 -7.64
CA THR A 57 -1.13 -12.68 -8.37
C THR A 57 -1.66 -14.12 -8.41
N ARG A 58 -2.28 -14.61 -7.33
CA ARG A 58 -2.99 -15.89 -7.35
C ARG A 58 -4.23 -15.85 -8.24
N CYS A 59 -4.95 -14.73 -8.29
CA CYS A 59 -6.14 -14.59 -9.12
C CYS A 59 -5.85 -14.77 -10.62
N TRP A 60 -4.69 -14.31 -11.11
CA TRP A 60 -4.29 -14.45 -12.51
C TRP A 60 -3.28 -15.58 -12.80
N ASP A 61 -3.21 -16.58 -11.92
CA ASP A 61 -2.29 -17.71 -12.06
C ASP A 61 -2.45 -18.39 -13.43
N GLY A 62 -1.33 -18.82 -14.03
CA GLY A 62 -1.33 -19.53 -15.31
C GLY A 62 -2.15 -20.82 -15.25
N GLU A 63 -2.06 -21.54 -14.12
CA GLU A 63 -2.81 -22.76 -13.86
C GLU A 63 -4.20 -22.42 -13.29
N PRO A 64 -5.30 -22.64 -14.03
CA PRO A 64 -6.63 -22.23 -13.59
C PRO A 64 -7.11 -22.89 -12.29
N THR A 65 -6.52 -24.02 -11.91
CA THR A 65 -6.83 -24.76 -10.68
C THR A 65 -6.14 -24.19 -9.45
N LEU A 66 -5.10 -23.37 -9.60
CA LEU A 66 -4.41 -22.71 -8.49
C LEU A 66 -5.06 -21.38 -8.11
N ARG A 67 -5.94 -20.88 -8.98
CA ARG A 67 -6.71 -19.66 -8.73
C ARG A 67 -7.70 -19.89 -7.59
N PRO A 68 -7.83 -18.93 -6.67
CA PRO A 68 -8.85 -18.99 -5.63
C PRO A 68 -10.24 -18.94 -6.25
N ASN A 69 -11.25 -19.45 -5.55
CA ASN A 69 -12.63 -19.17 -5.86
C ASN A 69 -13.02 -17.76 -5.34
N MET A 70 -14.16 -17.23 -5.80
CA MET A 70 -14.56 -15.87 -5.44
C MET A 70 -14.78 -15.65 -3.94
N ASN A 71 -15.21 -16.68 -3.18
CA ASN A 71 -15.35 -16.55 -1.73
C ASN A 71 -13.97 -16.38 -1.07
N GLU A 72 -12.98 -17.17 -1.48
CA GLU A 72 -11.60 -17.05 -0.99
C GLU A 72 -10.97 -15.68 -1.32
N VAL A 73 -11.34 -15.07 -2.46
CA VAL A 73 -10.90 -13.71 -2.81
C VAL A 73 -11.51 -12.69 -1.85
N VAL A 74 -12.83 -12.78 -1.62
CA VAL A 74 -13.55 -11.87 -0.72
C VAL A 74 -13.04 -11.98 0.71
N ASP A 75 -12.81 -13.20 1.19
CA ASP A 75 -12.33 -13.43 2.56
C ASP A 75 -10.92 -12.89 2.77
N GLN A 76 -10.01 -13.09 1.81
CA GLN A 76 -8.67 -12.48 1.86
C GLN A 76 -8.72 -10.95 1.81
N LEU A 77 -9.62 -10.35 1.02
CA LEU A 77 -9.78 -8.88 0.99
C LEU A 77 -10.25 -8.34 2.35
N LYS A 78 -11.17 -9.03 3.03
CA LYS A 78 -11.62 -8.65 4.37
C LYS A 78 -10.48 -8.75 5.39
N GLU A 79 -9.68 -9.80 5.33
CA GLU A 79 -8.51 -9.99 6.21
C GLU A 79 -7.47 -8.87 6.00
N ILE A 80 -7.18 -8.52 4.75
CA ILE A 80 -6.30 -7.40 4.40
C ILE A 80 -6.84 -6.09 4.97
N MET A 81 -8.14 -5.81 4.82
CA MET A 81 -8.77 -4.59 5.31
C MET A 81 -8.69 -4.50 6.84
N SER A 82 -9.02 -5.57 7.55
CA SER A 82 -8.90 -5.64 9.02
C SER A 82 -7.47 -5.38 9.48
N SER A 83 -6.48 -5.95 8.79
CA SER A 83 -5.06 -5.76 9.12
C SER A 83 -4.62 -4.31 8.95
N ILE A 84 -5.17 -3.61 7.96
CA ILE A 84 -4.86 -2.19 7.71
C ILE A 84 -5.49 -1.30 8.79
N ASP A 85 -6.73 -1.59 9.19
CA ASP A 85 -7.41 -0.85 10.26
C ASP A 85 -6.63 -0.96 11.58
N GLU A 86 -6.18 -2.16 11.94
CA GLU A 86 -5.34 -2.38 13.12
C GLU A 86 -4.01 -1.60 13.05
N ILE A 87 -3.36 -1.57 11.88
CA ILE A 87 -2.12 -0.79 11.70
C ILE A 87 -2.39 0.71 11.84
N ASN A 88 -3.50 1.21 11.29
CA ASN A 88 -3.83 2.63 11.36
C ASN A 88 -4.13 3.07 12.80
N GLU A 89 -4.91 2.29 13.56
CA GLU A 89 -5.20 2.57 14.97
C GLU A 89 -3.91 2.60 15.81
N ASN A 90 -3.04 1.60 15.63
CA ASN A 90 -1.76 1.52 16.35
C ASN A 90 -0.75 2.60 15.90
N GLY A 91 -0.73 2.93 14.61
CA GLY A 91 0.14 3.96 14.04
C GLY A 91 -0.20 5.35 14.53
N LEU A 92 -1.49 5.70 14.58
CA LEU A 92 -1.98 6.95 15.18
C LEU A 92 -1.59 7.06 16.66
N TYR A 93 -1.76 5.98 17.43
CA TYR A 93 -1.39 5.96 18.84
C TYR A 93 0.12 6.20 19.05
N ASN A 94 0.97 5.59 18.24
CA ASN A 94 2.43 5.75 18.34
C ASN A 94 2.90 7.15 17.95
N ILE A 95 2.31 7.77 16.92
CA ILE A 95 2.62 9.16 16.52
C ILE A 95 2.23 10.14 17.62
N VAL A 96 1.06 9.94 18.25
CA VAL A 96 0.59 10.76 19.38
C VAL A 96 1.52 10.59 20.59
N ASN A 97 1.98 9.39 20.89
CA ASN A 97 2.92 9.17 22.00
C ASN A 97 4.31 9.73 21.76
N GLU A 98 4.88 9.62 20.54
CA GLU A 98 6.17 10.24 20.20
C GLU A 98 6.10 11.77 20.30
N SER A 99 4.95 12.37 19.98
CA SER A 99 4.76 13.81 20.16
C SER A 99 4.56 14.22 21.63
N HIS A 100 4.03 13.34 22.49
CA HIS A 100 3.95 13.58 23.93
C HIS A 100 5.27 13.35 24.68
N SER A 101 6.11 12.39 24.28
CA SER A 101 7.42 12.15 24.92
C SER A 101 8.44 13.25 24.66
N ASN A 102 8.28 14.02 23.58
CA ASN A 102 9.13 15.18 23.27
C ASN A 102 8.77 16.45 24.07
N ILE A 103 7.67 16.45 24.83
CA ILE A 103 7.24 17.61 25.63
C ILE A 103 7.83 17.53 27.06
N ASP A 104 8.08 16.35 27.60
CA ASP A 104 8.50 16.18 29.00
C ASP A 104 9.99 16.50 29.26
N GLU A 105 10.86 16.50 28.23
CA GLU A 105 12.26 16.92 28.38
C GLU A 105 12.47 18.44 28.36
N THR A 106 11.46 19.25 28.05
CA THR A 106 11.60 20.72 28.01
C THR A 106 11.14 21.44 29.27
N SER A 107 10.40 20.78 30.18
CA SER A 107 9.90 21.43 31.40
C SER A 107 10.91 21.53 32.55
N SER A 108 12.07 20.86 32.47
CA SER A 108 13.10 20.95 33.53
C SER A 108 14.12 22.07 33.32
N ASN A 109 14.08 22.76 32.17
CA ASN A 109 15.09 23.76 31.80
C ASN A 109 14.51 25.18 31.67
N ALA A 110 13.19 25.34 31.83
CA ALA A 110 12.50 26.62 31.68
C ALA A 110 12.63 27.58 32.89
N SER A 111 13.60 27.34 33.78
CA SER A 111 13.86 28.16 34.97
C SER A 111 15.16 28.98 34.90
N SER A 112 15.74 29.24 33.72
CA SER A 112 16.91 30.14 33.63
C SER A 112 17.07 30.98 32.36
N ILE A 113 16.15 30.93 31.39
CA ILE A 113 16.25 31.76 30.17
C ILE A 113 14.99 32.61 29.97
N GLY A 114 14.63 33.34 31.02
CA GLY A 114 13.69 34.44 30.95
C GLY A 114 14.23 35.59 31.78
N LEU A 115 14.37 36.77 31.15
CA LEU A 115 14.67 38.10 31.72
C LEU A 115 16.06 38.73 31.45
N SER A 116 17.12 38.01 31.05
CA SER A 116 18.43 38.67 30.79
C SER A 116 18.66 39.20 29.36
N LYS A 117 17.77 38.91 28.39
CA LYS A 117 17.89 39.39 26.99
C LYS A 117 16.97 40.55 26.61
N LEU A 118 16.23 41.13 27.55
CA LEU A 118 15.27 42.22 27.28
C LEU A 118 15.62 43.58 27.90
N ILE A 119 16.78 43.75 28.55
CA ILE A 119 17.13 45.02 29.26
C ILE A 119 18.37 45.74 28.72
N THR A 120 19.00 45.32 27.62
CA THR A 120 20.07 46.15 27.00
C THR A 120 19.91 46.25 25.50
N ASN A 121 18.96 47.10 25.09
CA ASN A 121 19.09 47.85 23.84
C ASN A 121 18.45 49.24 24.01
N GLU A 122 19.10 50.09 24.80
CA GLU A 122 19.02 51.55 24.68
C GLU A 122 20.45 52.08 24.75
N VAL A 123 21.01 52.46 23.59
CA VAL A 123 21.47 53.80 23.15
C VAL A 123 22.19 53.62 21.82
#